data_AF-M3HJG8-F1
#
_entry.id   AF-M3HJG8-F1
#
_cell.length_a   1.000
_cell.length_b   1.000
_cell.length_c   1.000
_cell.angle_alpha   90.00
_cell.angle_beta   90.00
_cell.angle_gamma   90.00
#
_symmetry.space_group_name_H-M   'P 1'
#
loop_
_entity.id
_entity.type
_entity.pdbx_description
1 polymer ?
#
loop_
_entity_poly.entity_id
_entity_poly.type
_entity_poly.pdbx_seq_one_letter_code
_entity_poly.pdbx_strand_id
1 'polypeptide(L)'
;MRLLVAFCLLASVHSLNILISNADHWVAKNPRYLKSYLTKKGHTVKLISSISDSDSMPLSSENTPTDGPFHHLLPVHQSYYKHLLNLKRPKHVVIPDKVVQTSQFGQDPLDSDSWYVNSSPLNALQVGLQVILPNYYPDFEPDLVIIGPNEGWENQYLVESMMKSVEGVSVLAVSTEDAHDVYYLDERYFHVSDSYHRQLKKHNVFTKNIKSINKSIGKIINAMDGSEAVSAHVKFPSYNHHDSQCVTSHKSETKFKQVHSTRVDAPKYKLNFKTERDGNVVKIVGADTARDGFFKETHAQKLLSESVSEETLKGLMKCKVVLEVHHGKINL
;
A
#
# COMPACT_ATOMS: atom_id res chain seq x y z
N MET A 1 -12.96 6.28 -56.24
CA MET A 1 -12.65 6.89 -54.93
C MET A 1 -12.71 5.77 -53.89
N ARG A 2 -11.56 5.24 -53.44
CA ARG A 2 -11.52 4.11 -52.48
C ARG A 2 -11.59 4.67 -51.07
N LEU A 3 -12.69 4.41 -50.36
CA LEU A 3 -12.82 4.72 -48.93
C LEU A 3 -11.99 3.70 -48.13
N LEU A 4 -10.90 4.16 -47.52
CA LEU A 4 -10.16 3.41 -46.51
C LEU A 4 -10.91 3.56 -45.18
N VAL A 5 -11.65 2.52 -44.79
CA VAL A 5 -12.24 2.42 -43.45
C VAL A 5 -11.14 1.94 -42.51
N ALA A 6 -10.56 2.86 -41.75
CA ALA A 6 -9.63 2.55 -40.67
C ALA A 6 -10.42 2.00 -39.48
N PHE A 7 -10.35 0.68 -39.27
CA PHE A 7 -10.93 0.03 -38.10
C PHE A 7 -9.99 0.29 -36.90
N CYS A 8 -10.29 1.32 -36.11
CA CYS A 8 -9.61 1.54 -34.83
C CYS A 8 -9.99 0.39 -33.88
N LEU A 9 -9.06 -0.55 -33.69
CA LEU A 9 -9.12 -1.50 -32.59
C LEU A 9 -9.03 -0.70 -31.28
N LEU A 10 -10.19 -0.41 -30.68
CA LEU A 10 -10.29 0.13 -29.34
C LEU A 10 -9.78 -0.96 -28.39
N ALA A 11 -8.53 -0.84 -27.95
CA ALA A 11 -8.03 -1.64 -26.84
C ALA A 11 -8.90 -1.29 -25.62
N SER A 12 -9.70 -2.25 -25.15
CA SER A 12 -10.43 -2.16 -23.90
C SER A 12 -9.42 -2.10 -22.76
N VAL A 13 -9.01 -0.90 -22.38
CA VAL A 13 -8.27 -0.69 -21.13
C VAL A 13 -9.29 -0.92 -20.02
N HIS A 14 -9.25 -2.10 -19.42
CA HIS A 14 -10.03 -2.38 -18.21
C HIS A 14 -9.47 -1.51 -17.10
N SER A 15 -10.18 -0.44 -16.78
CA SER A 15 -9.91 0.35 -15.59
C SER A 15 -10.38 -0.46 -14.39
N LEU A 16 -9.56 -0.49 -13.34
CA LEU A 16 -9.88 -1.17 -12.08
C LEU A 16 -9.98 -0.10 -11.00
N ASN A 17 -10.89 -0.29 -10.07
CA ASN A 17 -10.92 0.38 -8.78
C ASN A 17 -9.98 -0.36 -7.83
N ILE A 18 -8.81 0.23 -7.55
CA ILE A 18 -7.76 -0.38 -6.73
C ILE A 18 -7.67 0.33 -5.39
N LEU A 19 -7.91 -0.38 -4.29
CA LEU A 19 -7.57 0.08 -2.96
C LEU A 19 -6.14 -0.33 -2.62
N ILE A 20 -5.30 0.61 -2.24
CA ILE A 20 -3.97 0.33 -1.68
C ILE A 20 -4.02 0.58 -0.17
N SER A 21 -3.55 -0.39 0.62
CA SER A 21 -3.14 -0.25 2.01
C SER A 21 -1.70 -0.75 2.15
N ASN A 22 -1.08 -0.60 3.31
CA ASN A 22 0.25 -1.14 3.60
C ASN A 22 0.45 -1.31 5.11
N ALA A 23 1.46 -2.11 5.47
CA ALA A 23 1.90 -2.35 6.84
C ALA A 23 2.91 -1.31 7.35
N ASP A 24 3.50 -0.51 6.46
CA ASP A 24 4.54 0.47 6.82
C ASP A 24 3.91 1.71 7.51
N HIS A 25 3.29 2.59 6.73
CA HIS A 25 2.54 3.77 7.17
C HIS A 25 2.04 4.60 5.97
N TRP A 26 1.08 5.48 6.17
CA TRP A 26 0.41 6.24 5.09
C TRP A 26 1.29 7.20 4.26
N VAL A 27 2.47 7.56 4.75
CA VAL A 27 3.43 8.42 4.03
C VAL A 27 4.46 7.62 3.24
N ALA A 28 4.32 6.29 3.26
CA ALA A 28 5.25 5.37 2.62
C ALA A 28 5.36 5.69 1.12
N LYS A 29 6.60 5.87 0.64
CA LYS A 29 6.87 6.26 -0.75
C LYS A 29 6.50 5.13 -1.72
N ASN A 30 6.78 3.86 -1.40
CA ASN A 30 6.46 2.75 -2.30
C ASN A 30 4.98 2.65 -2.68
N PRO A 31 4.01 2.59 -1.74
CA PRO A 31 2.59 2.51 -2.09
C PRO A 31 2.12 3.75 -2.85
N ARG A 32 2.68 4.95 -2.56
CA ARG A 32 2.38 6.18 -3.32
C ARG A 32 2.93 6.16 -4.74
N TYR A 33 4.12 5.62 -4.96
CA TYR A 33 4.67 5.42 -6.30
C TYR A 33 3.91 4.35 -7.08
N LEU A 34 3.48 3.28 -6.40
CA LEU A 34 2.62 2.27 -7.01
C LEU A 34 1.28 2.90 -7.40
N LYS A 35 0.65 3.67 -6.51
CA LYS A 35 -0.56 4.46 -6.80
C LYS A 35 -0.36 5.29 -8.07
N SER A 36 0.69 6.11 -8.12
CA SER A 36 1.01 6.95 -9.28
C SER A 36 1.19 6.13 -10.57
N TYR A 37 1.89 4.99 -10.48
CA TYR A 37 2.07 4.08 -11.61
C TYR A 37 0.74 3.52 -12.14
N LEU A 38 -0.13 3.04 -11.24
CA LEU A 38 -1.42 2.43 -11.58
C LEU A 38 -2.42 3.47 -12.10
N THR A 39 -2.47 4.66 -11.51
CA THR A 39 -3.27 5.78 -12.04
C THR A 39 -2.86 6.13 -13.46
N LYS A 40 -1.55 6.16 -13.75
CA LYS A 40 -1.06 6.39 -15.12
C LYS A 40 -1.43 5.27 -16.10
N LYS A 41 -1.70 4.07 -15.59
CA LYS A 41 -2.20 2.93 -16.37
C LYS A 41 -3.72 2.96 -16.60
N GLY A 42 -4.41 3.96 -16.06
CA GLY A 42 -5.84 4.18 -16.27
C GLY A 42 -6.73 3.60 -15.17
N HIS A 43 -6.15 3.10 -14.08
CA HIS A 43 -6.91 2.61 -12.93
C HIS A 43 -7.31 3.77 -12.00
N THR A 44 -8.45 3.63 -11.32
CA THR A 44 -8.86 4.51 -10.24
C THR A 44 -8.26 3.97 -8.95
N VAL A 45 -7.46 4.76 -8.24
CA VAL A 45 -6.68 4.24 -7.10
C VAL A 45 -6.89 5.10 -5.86
N LYS A 46 -7.28 4.46 -4.75
CA LYS A 46 -7.35 5.08 -3.43
C LYS A 46 -6.27 4.47 -2.53
N LEU A 47 -5.63 5.30 -1.72
CA LEU A 47 -4.66 4.86 -0.72
C LEU A 47 -5.25 5.12 0.66
N ILE A 48 -5.36 4.10 1.51
CA ILE A 48 -5.82 4.23 2.89
C ILE A 48 -4.88 3.41 3.76
N SER A 49 -4.27 4.02 4.76
CA SER A 49 -3.21 3.37 5.54
C SER A 49 -3.13 3.91 6.95
N SER A 50 -2.45 3.18 7.83
CA SER A 50 -2.21 3.57 9.23
C SER A 50 -1.33 4.82 9.35
N ILE A 51 -1.57 5.61 10.39
CA ILE A 51 -0.63 6.62 10.91
C ILE A 51 0.41 6.02 11.86
N SER A 52 0.06 4.92 12.52
CA SER A 52 0.82 4.34 13.63
C SER A 52 0.65 2.84 13.66
N ASP A 53 1.61 2.15 14.27
CA ASP A 53 1.52 0.72 14.56
C ASP A 53 0.72 0.42 15.85
N SER A 54 0.02 1.43 16.38
CA SER A 54 -0.82 1.25 17.56
C SER A 54 -2.03 0.38 17.25
N ASP A 55 -2.20 -0.71 17.99
CA ASP A 55 -3.40 -1.55 17.94
C ASP A 55 -4.64 -0.88 18.54
N SER A 56 -4.53 0.39 18.97
CA SER A 56 -5.67 1.15 19.48
C SER A 56 -6.76 1.28 18.42
N MET A 57 -8.01 1.10 18.83
CA MET A 57 -9.16 1.38 17.97
C MET A 57 -9.18 2.88 17.65
N PRO A 58 -9.52 3.27 16.41
CA PRO A 58 -9.58 4.67 16.01
C PRO A 58 -10.86 5.31 16.56
N LEU A 59 -10.99 5.42 17.88
CA LEU A 59 -12.14 6.04 18.55
C LEU A 59 -11.93 7.56 18.63
N SER A 60 -13.04 8.30 18.62
CA SER A 60 -12.99 9.76 18.64
C SER A 60 -12.34 10.25 19.93
N SER A 61 -11.30 11.07 19.78
CA SER A 61 -10.67 11.80 20.88
C SER A 61 -10.70 13.31 20.60
N GLU A 62 -10.55 14.11 21.66
CA GLU A 62 -10.46 15.58 21.54
C GLU A 62 -9.17 16.04 20.83
N ASN A 63 -8.15 15.19 20.79
CA ASN A 63 -6.85 15.50 20.20
C ASN A 63 -6.73 14.88 18.80
N THR A 64 -6.46 15.70 17.79
CA THR A 64 -5.96 15.16 16.51
C THR A 64 -4.59 14.53 16.74
N PRO A 65 -4.33 13.32 16.22
CA PRO A 65 -3.02 12.70 16.36
C PRO A 65 -1.94 13.60 15.77
N THR A 66 -0.98 13.99 16.60
CA THR A 66 0.20 14.75 16.23
C THR A 66 1.40 13.85 15.93
N ASP A 67 1.19 12.54 16.02
CA ASP A 67 2.24 11.58 16.28
C ASP A 67 2.62 10.83 15.00
N GLY A 68 3.81 10.22 14.99
CA GLY A 68 4.28 9.42 13.88
C GLY A 68 4.63 10.24 12.63
N PRO A 69 4.44 9.69 11.42
CA PRO A 69 4.91 10.33 10.21
C PRO A 69 4.21 11.66 9.90
N PHE A 70 3.12 12.03 10.57
CA PHE A 70 2.45 13.34 10.44
C PHE A 70 3.42 14.52 10.55
N HIS A 71 4.51 14.33 11.27
CA HIS A 71 5.65 15.21 11.33
C HIS A 71 6.11 15.75 9.97
N HIS A 72 6.08 14.98 8.88
CA HIS A 72 6.50 15.48 7.55
C HIS A 72 5.56 16.57 6.97
N LEU A 73 4.30 16.63 7.43
CA LEU A 73 3.37 17.69 7.07
C LEU A 73 3.50 18.94 7.95
N LEU A 74 4.21 18.86 9.09
CA LEU A 74 4.37 20.02 9.97
C LEU A 74 5.28 21.07 9.30
N PRO A 75 4.90 22.36 9.36
CA PRO A 75 5.72 23.45 8.82
C PRO A 75 7.16 23.47 9.33
N VAL A 76 7.40 23.00 10.56
CA VAL A 76 8.73 22.95 11.20
C VAL A 76 9.62 21.89 10.57
N HIS A 77 9.12 20.71 10.24
CA HIS A 77 9.93 19.68 9.57
C HIS A 77 10.12 20.01 8.09
N GLN A 78 9.10 20.55 7.42
CA GLN A 78 9.28 21.14 6.09
C GLN A 78 10.35 22.24 6.09
N SER A 79 10.50 22.99 7.19
CA SER A 79 11.55 24.00 7.38
C SER A 79 12.91 23.40 7.78
N TYR A 80 12.94 22.35 8.60
CA TYR A 80 14.15 21.59 8.95
C TYR A 80 14.81 20.99 7.69
N TYR A 81 14.02 20.34 6.83
CA TYR A 81 14.52 19.81 5.55
C TYR A 81 14.93 20.91 4.56
N LYS A 82 14.24 22.07 4.59
CA LYS A 82 14.64 23.26 3.81
C LYS A 82 16.05 23.74 4.17
N HIS A 83 16.43 23.68 5.45
CA HIS A 83 17.75 24.10 5.92
C HIS A 83 18.86 23.08 5.60
N LEU A 84 18.54 21.78 5.50
CA LEU A 84 19.51 20.75 5.09
C LEU A 84 19.76 20.69 3.58
N LEU A 85 18.80 21.09 2.74
CA LEU A 85 18.86 20.89 1.28
C LEU A 85 18.88 22.17 0.43
N ASN A 86 18.90 23.37 1.03
CA ASN A 86 18.85 24.66 0.32
C ASN A 86 17.69 24.78 -0.71
N LEU A 87 16.61 24.04 -0.50
CA LEU A 87 15.45 24.05 -1.38
C LEU A 87 14.58 25.28 -1.09
N LYS A 88 14.07 25.93 -2.14
CA LYS A 88 13.07 27.00 -1.97
C LYS A 88 11.78 26.35 -1.48
N ARG A 89 11.27 26.86 -0.34
CA ARG A 89 9.97 26.52 0.26
C ARG A 89 8.89 26.40 -0.83
N PRO A 90 8.01 25.38 -0.85
CA PRO A 90 6.69 25.53 -1.42
C PRO A 90 5.98 26.62 -0.60
N LYS A 91 6.04 27.86 -1.06
CA LYS A 91 5.26 28.94 -0.46
C LYS A 91 3.80 28.66 -0.81
N HIS A 92 2.91 28.72 0.18
CA HIS A 92 1.46 28.53 0.04
C HIS A 92 1.01 27.07 -0.19
N VAL A 93 1.29 26.16 0.75
CA VAL A 93 0.47 24.95 0.87
C VAL A 93 -0.90 25.42 1.36
N VAL A 94 -1.79 25.69 0.42
CA VAL A 94 -3.21 25.94 0.71
C VAL A 94 -3.80 24.56 0.99
N ILE A 95 -4.13 24.29 2.25
CA ILE A 95 -4.97 23.14 2.58
C ILE A 95 -6.34 23.49 1.99
N PRO A 96 -6.84 22.73 0.99
CA PRO A 96 -8.16 23.01 0.44
C PRO A 96 -9.21 22.90 1.54
N ASP A 97 -10.20 23.80 1.57
CA ASP A 97 -11.33 23.77 2.53
C ASP A 97 -12.18 22.47 2.48
N LYS A 98 -11.84 21.53 1.59
CA LYS A 98 -12.59 20.29 1.29
C LYS A 98 -11.92 19.01 1.76
N VAL A 99 -10.84 19.10 2.54
CA VAL A 99 -10.11 17.91 3.04
C VAL A 99 -10.74 17.47 4.36
N VAL A 100 -11.16 16.20 4.44
CA VAL A 100 -11.69 15.62 5.69
C VAL A 100 -10.53 15.43 6.67
N GLN A 101 -10.69 15.95 7.89
CA GLN A 101 -9.69 15.80 8.94
C GLN A 101 -10.37 15.64 10.30
N THR A 102 -10.13 14.51 10.95
CA THR A 102 -10.65 14.16 12.29
C THR A 102 -9.54 13.57 13.16
N SER A 103 -9.83 13.29 14.44
CA SER A 103 -8.92 12.54 15.31
C SER A 103 -8.78 11.06 14.93
N GLN A 104 -9.68 10.52 14.11
CA GLN A 104 -9.77 9.10 13.76
C GLN A 104 -9.14 8.79 12.40
N PHE A 105 -9.29 9.70 11.44
CA PHE A 105 -8.75 9.60 10.09
C PHE A 105 -8.82 10.96 9.38
N GLY A 106 -8.10 11.07 8.27
CA GLY A 106 -8.16 12.25 7.41
C GLY A 106 -7.47 12.05 6.08
N GLN A 107 -7.61 13.04 5.21
CA GLN A 107 -7.01 13.06 3.88
C GLN A 107 -5.65 13.75 3.89
N ASP A 108 -4.77 13.32 2.99
CA ASP A 108 -3.57 14.06 2.64
C ASP A 108 -3.96 15.38 1.94
N PRO A 109 -3.55 16.56 2.44
CA PRO A 109 -3.85 17.84 1.81
C PRO A 109 -3.32 17.98 0.38
N LEU A 110 -2.28 17.22 0.02
CA LEU A 110 -1.66 17.25 -1.31
C LEU A 110 -2.23 16.17 -2.25
N ASP A 111 -3.01 15.23 -1.72
CA ASP A 111 -3.56 14.09 -2.46
C ASP A 111 -4.84 13.60 -1.77
N SER A 112 -5.98 14.17 -2.14
CA SER A 112 -7.29 13.85 -1.54
C SER A 112 -7.70 12.38 -1.68
N ASP A 113 -7.03 11.61 -2.54
CA ASP A 113 -7.27 10.17 -2.71
C ASP A 113 -6.37 9.31 -1.81
N SER A 114 -5.60 9.94 -0.92
CA SER A 114 -4.76 9.31 0.08
C SER A 114 -5.27 9.67 1.48
N TRP A 115 -5.53 8.66 2.30
CA TRP A 115 -6.09 8.79 3.64
C TRP A 115 -5.17 8.16 4.65
N TYR A 116 -5.10 8.77 5.83
CA TYR A 116 -4.55 8.16 7.03
C TYR A 116 -5.68 7.72 7.95
N VAL A 117 -5.46 6.64 8.70
CA VAL A 117 -6.32 6.19 9.80
C VAL A 117 -5.47 6.11 11.06
N ASN A 118 -6.00 6.65 12.16
CA ASN A 118 -5.36 6.67 13.46
C ASN A 118 -5.50 5.33 14.20
N SER A 119 -4.89 4.28 13.63
CA SER A 119 -4.90 2.91 14.15
C SER A 119 -3.86 2.06 13.41
N SER A 120 -3.76 0.78 13.77
CA SER A 120 -2.85 -0.20 13.17
C SER A 120 -3.16 -0.45 11.69
N PRO A 121 -2.20 -0.95 10.89
CA PRO A 121 -2.42 -1.26 9.48
C PRO A 121 -3.66 -2.11 9.18
N LEU A 122 -3.90 -3.14 10.00
CA LEU A 122 -5.04 -4.03 9.87
C LEU A 122 -6.37 -3.30 10.10
N ASN A 123 -6.43 -2.45 11.12
CA ASN A 123 -7.62 -1.66 11.41
C ASN A 123 -7.83 -0.58 10.35
N ALA A 124 -6.76 0.06 9.87
CA ALA A 124 -6.80 1.05 8.81
C ALA A 124 -7.38 0.48 7.51
N LEU A 125 -7.00 -0.74 7.12
CA LEU A 125 -7.59 -1.44 5.98
C LEU A 125 -9.10 -1.65 6.15
N GLN A 126 -9.51 -2.15 7.32
CA GLN A 126 -10.93 -2.41 7.60
C GLN A 126 -11.76 -1.13 7.68
N VAL A 127 -11.24 -0.06 8.29
CA VAL A 127 -11.85 1.29 8.27
C VAL A 127 -11.95 1.82 6.84
N GLY A 128 -10.92 1.59 6.03
CA GLY A 128 -10.94 1.94 4.62
C GLY A 128 -12.12 1.32 3.89
N LEU A 129 -12.27 0.00 4.02
CA LEU A 129 -13.32 -0.78 3.36
C LEU A 129 -14.73 -0.50 3.90
N GLN A 130 -14.89 -0.35 5.21
CA GLN A 130 -16.21 -0.30 5.85
C GLN A 130 -16.71 1.12 6.14
N VAL A 131 -15.81 2.09 6.27
CA VAL A 131 -16.16 3.45 6.71
C VAL A 131 -15.81 4.47 5.64
N ILE A 132 -14.55 4.54 5.20
CA ILE A 132 -14.10 5.62 4.31
C ILE A 132 -14.68 5.46 2.90
N LEU A 133 -14.46 4.31 2.25
CA LEU A 133 -14.93 4.11 0.88
C LEU A 133 -16.46 4.27 0.75
N PRO A 134 -17.30 3.61 1.57
CA PRO A 134 -18.75 3.70 1.41
C PRO A 134 -19.32 5.11 1.65
N ASN A 135 -18.65 5.93 2.48
CA ASN A 135 -19.16 7.25 2.85
C ASN A 135 -18.62 8.40 2.00
N TYR A 136 -17.38 8.31 1.52
CA TYR A 136 -16.73 9.39 0.77
C TYR A 136 -16.54 9.06 -0.72
N TYR A 137 -16.65 7.78 -1.10
CA TYR A 137 -16.55 7.29 -2.48
C TYR A 137 -17.61 6.21 -2.75
N PRO A 138 -18.92 6.54 -2.68
CA PRO A 138 -19.99 5.54 -2.78
C PRO A 138 -20.00 4.77 -4.12
N ASP A 139 -19.47 5.36 -5.18
CA ASP A 139 -19.35 4.72 -6.51
C ASP A 139 -18.04 3.91 -6.67
N PHE A 140 -17.20 3.85 -5.63
CA PHE A 140 -15.94 3.12 -5.64
C PHE A 140 -16.10 1.77 -4.91
N GLU A 141 -16.35 0.73 -5.69
CA GLU A 141 -16.26 -0.66 -5.25
C GLU A 141 -14.89 -1.23 -5.67
N PRO A 142 -14.03 -1.69 -4.74
CA PRO A 142 -12.72 -2.21 -5.10
C PRO A 142 -12.80 -3.51 -5.91
N ASP A 143 -12.17 -3.54 -7.09
CA ASP A 143 -11.93 -4.77 -7.86
C ASP A 143 -10.70 -5.52 -7.33
N LEU A 144 -9.77 -4.77 -6.73
CA LEU A 144 -8.50 -5.27 -6.23
C LEU A 144 -8.07 -4.48 -4.99
N VAL A 145 -7.67 -5.21 -3.94
CA VAL A 145 -6.96 -4.65 -2.79
C VAL A 145 -5.48 -5.01 -2.90
N ILE A 146 -4.60 -4.01 -2.84
CA ILE A 146 -3.16 -4.21 -2.77
C ILE A 146 -2.68 -3.86 -1.37
N ILE A 147 -1.93 -4.77 -0.74
CA ILE A 147 -1.29 -4.54 0.56
C ILE A 147 0.21 -4.38 0.34
N GLY A 148 0.67 -3.14 0.23
CA GLY A 148 2.06 -2.78 -0.01
C GLY A 148 2.25 -1.85 -1.23
N PRO A 149 3.48 -1.77 -1.78
CA PRO A 149 4.65 -2.58 -1.43
C PRO A 149 5.16 -2.25 -0.02
N ASN A 150 5.23 -3.27 0.83
CA ASN A 150 5.77 -3.16 2.19
C ASN A 150 7.27 -3.40 2.17
N GLU A 151 7.98 -2.71 3.05
CA GLU A 151 9.40 -2.99 3.28
C GLU A 151 9.58 -4.14 4.27
N GLY A 152 10.68 -4.86 4.10
CA GLY A 152 11.07 -5.96 4.96
C GLY A 152 10.16 -7.18 4.93
N TRP A 153 10.61 -8.20 5.67
CA TRP A 153 9.94 -9.51 5.81
C TRP A 153 9.43 -9.76 7.22
N GLU A 154 9.77 -8.89 8.16
CA GLU A 154 9.38 -8.92 9.56
C GLU A 154 7.85 -8.83 9.74
N ASN A 155 7.15 -8.16 8.82
CA ASN A 155 5.71 -7.93 8.92
C ASN A 155 4.85 -8.98 8.19
N GLN A 156 5.39 -10.15 7.84
CA GLN A 156 4.65 -11.17 7.07
C GLN A 156 3.35 -11.62 7.75
N TYR A 157 3.37 -11.86 9.06
CA TYR A 157 2.16 -12.26 9.80
C TYR A 157 1.05 -11.20 9.75
N LEU A 158 1.42 -9.92 9.87
CA LEU A 158 0.48 -8.81 9.77
C LEU A 158 -0.09 -8.69 8.35
N VAL A 159 0.78 -8.76 7.34
CA VAL A 159 0.38 -8.73 5.91
C VAL A 159 -0.59 -9.88 5.60
N GLU A 160 -0.32 -11.10 6.06
CA GLU A 160 -1.23 -12.23 5.88
C GLU A 160 -2.58 -12.02 6.59
N SER A 161 -2.57 -11.45 7.80
CA SER A 161 -3.78 -11.11 8.55
C SER A 161 -4.61 -10.04 7.82
N MET A 162 -3.94 -9.04 7.23
CA MET A 162 -4.56 -8.03 6.38
C MET A 162 -5.17 -8.65 5.11
N MET A 163 -4.48 -9.60 4.48
CA MET A 163 -5.02 -10.28 3.30
C MET A 163 -6.29 -11.06 3.64
N LYS A 164 -6.31 -11.77 4.78
CA LYS A 164 -7.45 -12.58 5.21
C LYS A 164 -8.65 -11.76 5.68
N SER A 165 -8.47 -10.51 6.08
CA SER A 165 -9.56 -9.62 6.49
C SER A 165 -10.35 -9.05 5.31
N VAL A 166 -9.81 -9.13 4.09
CA VAL A 166 -10.52 -8.76 2.86
C VAL A 166 -11.37 -9.95 2.38
N GLU A 167 -12.66 -9.70 2.17
CA GLU A 167 -13.62 -10.71 1.72
C GLU A 167 -14.18 -10.34 0.34
N GLY A 168 -14.38 -11.34 -0.53
CA GLY A 168 -15.08 -11.16 -1.81
C GLY A 168 -14.33 -10.39 -2.89
N VAL A 169 -13.15 -9.86 -2.60
CA VAL A 169 -12.33 -9.06 -3.53
C VAL A 169 -10.98 -9.72 -3.73
N SER A 170 -10.39 -9.57 -4.92
CA SER A 170 -9.01 -10.01 -5.14
C SER A 170 -8.02 -9.23 -4.28
N VAL A 171 -7.01 -9.92 -3.74
CA VAL A 171 -5.98 -9.34 -2.88
C VAL A 171 -4.59 -9.66 -3.40
N LEU A 172 -3.77 -8.64 -3.53
CA LEU A 172 -2.35 -8.77 -3.85
C LEU A 172 -1.50 -8.12 -2.77
N ALA A 173 -0.90 -8.91 -1.89
CA ALA A 173 0.15 -8.41 -1.02
C ALA A 173 1.45 -8.29 -1.79
N VAL A 174 2.23 -7.27 -1.48
CA VAL A 174 3.54 -7.04 -2.08
C VAL A 174 4.53 -6.68 -0.99
N SER A 175 5.66 -7.39 -0.91
CA SER A 175 6.74 -7.10 0.03
C SER A 175 8.10 -7.14 -0.66
N THR A 176 9.03 -6.32 -0.20
CA THR A 176 10.44 -6.34 -0.61
C THR A 176 11.31 -6.86 0.54
N GLU A 177 12.42 -7.53 0.23
CA GLU A 177 13.43 -7.89 1.24
C GLU A 177 14.17 -6.67 1.80
N ASP A 178 14.25 -5.60 1.00
CA ASP A 178 14.83 -4.33 1.46
C ASP A 178 13.97 -3.75 2.61
N ALA A 179 14.62 -3.45 3.74
CA ALA A 179 14.01 -3.00 5.00
C ALA A 179 14.69 -1.74 5.59
N HIS A 180 15.42 -1.00 4.76
CA HIS A 180 16.32 0.05 5.24
C HIS A 180 15.68 1.44 5.27
N ASP A 181 14.41 1.60 4.90
CA ASP A 181 13.82 2.88 4.55
C ASP A 181 14.71 3.67 3.55
N VAL A 182 15.63 3.01 2.84
CA VAL A 182 16.67 3.67 2.03
C VAL A 182 16.05 4.23 0.75
N TYR A 183 14.98 3.61 0.25
CA TYR A 183 14.14 4.23 -0.79
C TYR A 183 13.37 5.45 -0.27
N TYR A 184 13.29 5.62 1.07
CA TYR A 184 12.34 6.48 1.77
C TYR A 184 12.99 7.72 2.42
N LEU A 185 14.14 7.60 3.05
CA LEU A 185 14.78 8.71 3.79
C LEU A 185 15.72 9.57 2.94
N ASP A 186 16.08 9.13 1.73
CA ASP A 186 16.92 9.96 0.85
C ASP A 186 16.10 11.03 0.12
N GLU A 187 15.74 12.08 0.87
CA GLU A 187 15.09 13.29 0.37
C GLU A 187 15.88 13.98 -0.74
N ARG A 188 17.19 13.70 -0.92
CA ARG A 188 17.96 14.25 -2.07
C ARG A 188 17.36 13.82 -3.40
N TYR A 189 16.69 12.67 -3.43
CA TYR A 189 16.08 12.13 -4.64
C TYR A 189 14.56 12.26 -4.66
N PHE A 190 13.89 12.41 -3.52
CA PHE A 190 12.44 12.22 -3.44
C PHE A 190 11.72 13.21 -2.53
N HIS A 191 10.99 14.18 -3.11
CA HIS A 191 10.24 15.21 -2.38
C HIS A 191 8.74 14.91 -2.42
N VAL A 192 8.07 14.83 -1.27
CA VAL A 192 6.62 14.55 -1.20
C VAL A 192 5.76 15.59 -1.95
N SER A 193 6.26 16.82 -2.12
CA SER A 193 5.55 17.92 -2.78
C SER A 193 5.70 18.01 -4.31
N ASP A 194 6.64 17.27 -4.91
CA ASP A 194 6.81 17.22 -6.37
C ASP A 194 5.94 16.11 -6.97
N SER A 195 5.48 16.26 -8.22
CA SER A 195 4.71 15.19 -8.84
C SER A 195 5.51 13.89 -8.86
N TYR A 196 4.96 12.81 -8.27
CA TYR A 196 5.61 11.50 -8.18
C TYR A 196 6.14 11.03 -9.54
N HIS A 197 5.43 11.37 -10.63
CA HIS A 197 5.86 11.14 -12.00
C HIS A 197 7.18 11.82 -12.38
N ARG A 198 7.42 13.05 -11.95
CA ARG A 198 8.67 13.79 -12.22
C ARG A 198 9.84 13.16 -11.47
N GLN A 199 9.60 12.72 -10.24
CA GLN A 199 10.63 12.08 -9.41
C GLN A 199 11.05 10.73 -9.99
N LEU A 200 10.11 9.93 -10.48
CA LEU A 200 10.41 8.71 -11.22
C LEU A 200 11.16 8.98 -12.53
N LYS A 201 11.20 10.19 -13.09
CA LYS A 201 12.04 10.48 -14.28
C LYS A 201 13.52 10.64 -13.96
N LYS A 202 13.91 10.78 -12.69
CA LYS A 202 15.33 10.79 -12.29
C LYS A 202 15.96 9.44 -12.67
N HIS A 203 17.21 9.48 -13.11
CA HIS A 203 17.96 8.29 -13.52
C HIS A 203 18.90 7.89 -12.39
N ASN A 204 18.35 7.31 -11.32
CA ASN A 204 19.15 6.73 -10.24
C ASN A 204 18.74 5.27 -10.00
N VAL A 205 19.56 4.55 -9.21
CA VAL A 205 19.32 3.12 -8.94
C VAL A 205 17.96 2.91 -8.25
N PHE A 206 17.59 3.77 -7.30
CA PHE A 206 16.34 3.67 -6.55
C PHE A 206 15.09 3.78 -7.43
N THR A 207 15.02 4.81 -8.27
CA THR A 207 13.93 5.00 -9.26
C THR A 207 13.86 3.86 -10.27
N LYS A 208 14.99 3.28 -10.63
CA LYS A 208 15.05 2.10 -11.52
C LYS A 208 14.44 0.88 -10.83
N ASN A 209 14.79 0.64 -9.57
CA ASN A 209 14.25 -0.45 -8.75
C ASN A 209 12.73 -0.30 -8.59
N ILE A 210 12.25 0.86 -8.17
CA ILE A 210 10.81 1.15 -8.00
C ILE A 210 10.05 0.92 -9.33
N LYS A 211 10.57 1.42 -10.45
CA LYS A 211 9.95 1.18 -11.77
C LYS A 211 9.89 -0.31 -12.11
N SER A 212 10.94 -1.05 -11.80
CA SER A 212 11.01 -2.50 -12.07
C SER A 212 9.99 -3.27 -11.24
N ILE A 213 9.88 -2.95 -9.95
CA ILE A 213 8.89 -3.50 -9.04
C ILE A 213 7.48 -3.17 -9.53
N ASN A 214 7.17 -1.88 -9.76
CA ASN A 214 5.84 -1.45 -10.22
C ASN A 214 5.45 -2.05 -11.57
N LYS A 215 6.41 -2.19 -12.50
CA LYS A 215 6.18 -2.87 -13.79
C LYS A 215 5.87 -4.35 -13.57
N SER A 216 6.54 -5.01 -12.62
CA SER A 216 6.29 -6.42 -12.30
C SER A 216 4.93 -6.61 -11.66
N ILE A 217 4.54 -5.73 -10.73
CA ILE A 217 3.18 -5.71 -10.14
C ILE A 217 2.12 -5.51 -11.23
N GLY A 218 2.31 -4.55 -12.14
CA GLY A 218 1.40 -4.34 -13.26
C GLY A 218 1.27 -5.56 -14.19
N LYS A 219 2.33 -6.36 -14.37
CA LYS A 219 2.24 -7.63 -15.11
C LYS A 219 1.37 -8.65 -14.38
N ILE A 220 1.52 -8.76 -13.06
CA ILE A 220 0.72 -9.68 -12.23
C ILE A 220 -0.76 -9.28 -12.29
N ILE A 221 -1.06 -7.98 -12.12
CA ILE A 221 -2.44 -7.48 -12.22
C ILE A 221 -3.06 -7.82 -13.57
N ASN A 222 -2.32 -7.63 -14.67
CA ASN A 222 -2.80 -7.99 -16.01
C ASN A 222 -2.96 -9.51 -16.24
N ALA A 223 -2.27 -10.33 -15.45
CA ALA A 223 -2.32 -11.79 -15.51
C ALA A 223 -3.43 -12.40 -14.64
N MET A 224 -4.12 -11.56 -13.84
CA MET A 224 -5.31 -11.95 -13.09
C MET A 224 -6.50 -11.91 -14.05
N ASP A 225 -7.10 -13.08 -14.28
CA ASP A 225 -8.17 -13.29 -15.27
C ASP A 225 -9.53 -12.67 -14.85
N GLY A 226 -9.68 -12.25 -13.59
CA GLY A 226 -10.89 -11.63 -13.05
C GLY A 226 -12.11 -12.55 -12.93
N SER A 227 -12.01 -13.80 -13.41
CA SER A 227 -13.07 -14.82 -13.38
C SER A 227 -13.34 -15.38 -11.98
N GLU A 228 -12.31 -15.41 -11.13
CA GLU A 228 -12.38 -15.78 -9.72
C GLU A 228 -11.56 -14.78 -8.90
N ALA A 229 -11.97 -14.54 -7.64
CA ALA A 229 -11.16 -13.74 -6.73
C ALA A 229 -9.78 -14.40 -6.56
N VAL A 230 -8.71 -13.63 -6.54
CA VAL A 230 -7.35 -14.16 -6.37
C VAL A 230 -6.76 -13.61 -5.09
N SER A 231 -6.08 -14.43 -4.29
CA SER A 231 -5.30 -13.98 -3.15
C SER A 231 -3.85 -14.44 -3.28
N ALA A 232 -2.93 -13.50 -3.39
CA ALA A 232 -1.51 -13.80 -3.58
C ALA A 232 -0.58 -12.81 -2.87
N HIS A 233 0.60 -13.28 -2.48
CA HIS A 233 1.68 -12.49 -1.90
C HIS A 233 2.90 -12.52 -2.81
N VAL A 234 3.30 -11.36 -3.31
CA VAL A 234 4.48 -11.17 -4.15
C VAL A 234 5.65 -10.74 -3.27
N LYS A 235 6.71 -11.54 -3.26
CA LYS A 235 7.94 -11.29 -2.51
C LYS A 235 9.05 -10.94 -3.50
N PHE A 236 9.55 -9.71 -3.42
CA PHE A 236 10.67 -9.22 -4.22
C PHE A 236 11.99 -9.39 -3.45
N PRO A 237 13.08 -9.82 -4.14
CA PRO A 237 14.39 -9.92 -3.52
C PRO A 237 14.95 -8.52 -3.26
N SER A 238 15.98 -8.45 -2.43
CA SER A 238 16.72 -7.20 -2.23
C SER A 238 17.33 -6.78 -3.56
N TYR A 239 17.13 -5.52 -3.94
CA TYR A 239 17.82 -4.87 -5.07
C TYR A 239 18.82 -3.81 -4.57
N ASN A 240 19.07 -3.77 -3.26
CA ASN A 240 20.10 -2.95 -2.67
C ASN A 240 21.49 -3.54 -3.00
N HIS A 241 22.35 -2.75 -3.61
CA HIS A 241 23.69 -3.19 -4.02
C HIS A 241 24.63 -3.50 -2.86
N HIS A 242 24.31 -3.04 -1.64
CA HIS A 242 25.10 -3.35 -0.45
C HIS A 242 24.89 -4.78 0.04
N ASP A 243 23.67 -5.31 -0.12
CA ASP A 243 23.26 -6.57 0.51
C ASP A 243 22.90 -7.66 -0.52
N SER A 244 22.80 -7.29 -1.81
CA SER A 244 22.36 -8.18 -2.88
C SER A 244 23.11 -7.95 -4.20
N GLN A 245 23.31 -9.05 -4.93
CA GLN A 245 23.83 -9.04 -6.30
C GLN A 245 22.73 -8.87 -7.36
N CYS A 246 21.47 -8.73 -6.94
CA CYS A 246 20.35 -8.59 -7.86
C CYS A 246 20.29 -7.20 -8.47
N VAL A 247 20.27 -7.15 -9.81
CA VAL A 247 20.26 -5.90 -10.56
C VAL A 247 18.97 -5.78 -11.32
N THR A 248 18.25 -4.68 -11.13
CA THR A 248 17.12 -4.33 -12.01
C THR A 248 17.66 -3.73 -13.31
N SER A 249 17.07 -4.07 -14.46
CA SER A 249 17.41 -3.48 -15.76
C SER A 249 16.16 -3.25 -16.59
N HIS A 250 16.17 -2.21 -17.43
CA HIS A 250 15.10 -2.01 -18.41
C HIS A 250 14.97 -3.18 -19.40
N LYS A 251 16.04 -3.95 -19.58
CA LYS A 251 16.13 -5.12 -20.48
C LYS A 251 16.03 -6.47 -19.76
N SER A 252 16.13 -6.52 -18.43
CA SER A 252 16.03 -7.79 -17.72
C SER A 252 14.57 -8.18 -17.57
N GLU A 253 14.21 -9.39 -18.00
CA GLU A 253 12.92 -9.95 -17.69
C GLU A 253 12.88 -10.40 -16.23
N THR A 254 11.88 -9.92 -15.49
CA THR A 254 11.57 -10.40 -14.15
C THR A 254 11.22 -11.87 -14.22
N LYS A 255 12.04 -12.72 -13.57
CA LYS A 255 11.76 -14.15 -13.47
C LYS A 255 10.87 -14.40 -12.28
N PHE A 256 9.65 -14.84 -12.54
CA PHE A 256 8.71 -15.24 -11.49
C PHE A 256 8.93 -16.71 -11.10
N LYS A 257 8.80 -16.99 -9.81
CA LYS A 257 8.64 -18.33 -9.29
C LYS A 257 7.33 -18.38 -8.54
N GLN A 258 6.33 -19.03 -9.14
CA GLN A 258 5.06 -19.25 -8.47
C GLN A 258 5.17 -20.44 -7.50
N VAL A 259 4.63 -20.26 -6.31
CA VAL A 259 4.50 -21.28 -5.26
C VAL A 259 3.07 -21.23 -4.73
N HIS A 260 2.52 -22.38 -4.34
CA HIS A 260 1.23 -22.42 -3.66
C HIS A 260 1.48 -22.36 -2.16
N SER A 261 0.76 -21.50 -1.44
CA SER A 261 0.91 -21.39 0.00
C SER A 261 0.39 -22.66 0.68
N THR A 262 1.17 -23.22 1.61
CA THR A 262 0.81 -24.43 2.38
C THR A 262 0.45 -24.13 3.83
N ARG A 263 0.54 -22.87 4.27
CA ARG A 263 0.26 -22.46 5.66
C ARG A 263 -0.91 -21.48 5.73
N VAL A 264 -1.82 -21.72 6.66
CA VAL A 264 -3.01 -20.89 6.90
C VAL A 264 -3.07 -20.55 8.39
N ASP A 265 -1.97 -20.05 8.96
CA ASP A 265 -1.90 -19.87 10.43
C ASP A 265 -2.21 -18.44 10.88
N ALA A 266 -2.28 -17.46 9.97
CA ALA A 266 -2.74 -16.12 10.32
C ALA A 266 -4.26 -16.11 10.66
N PRO A 267 -4.69 -15.56 11.80
CA PRO A 267 -6.09 -15.45 12.17
C PRO A 267 -6.83 -14.51 11.21
N LYS A 268 -8.12 -14.81 10.99
CA LYS A 268 -9.03 -13.90 10.29
C LYS A 268 -9.64 -12.94 11.31
N TYR A 269 -9.25 -11.67 11.26
CA TYR A 269 -9.83 -10.62 12.09
C TYR A 269 -10.86 -9.81 11.31
N LYS A 270 -12.08 -9.74 11.84
CA LYS A 270 -13.14 -8.88 11.31
C LYS A 270 -13.72 -8.00 12.41
N LEU A 271 -13.59 -6.69 12.20
CA LEU A 271 -14.21 -5.64 12.99
C LEU A 271 -15.50 -5.21 12.31
N ASN A 272 -16.51 -4.92 13.12
CA ASN A 272 -17.72 -4.24 12.67
C ASN A 272 -17.75 -2.88 13.33
N PHE A 273 -17.61 -1.82 12.54
CA PHE A 273 -17.60 -0.45 13.05
C PHE A 273 -19.03 0.10 13.18
N LYS A 274 -19.31 0.71 14.34
CA LYS A 274 -20.50 1.53 14.55
C LYS A 274 -20.12 2.97 14.24
N THR A 275 -20.89 3.62 13.37
CA THR A 275 -20.61 4.98 12.92
C THR A 275 -21.80 5.91 13.11
N GLU A 276 -21.53 7.16 13.45
CA GLU A 276 -22.50 8.25 13.46
C GLU A 276 -22.10 9.30 12.41
N ARG A 277 -23.07 9.98 11.82
CA ARG A 277 -22.81 11.06 10.86
C ARG A 277 -23.11 12.41 11.51
N ASP A 278 -22.13 13.30 11.45
CA ASP A 278 -22.21 14.68 11.92
C ASP A 278 -21.92 15.62 10.73
N GLY A 279 -23.00 16.10 10.10
CA GLY A 279 -22.91 16.84 8.83
C GLY A 279 -22.28 15.99 7.71
N ASN A 280 -21.15 16.46 7.17
CA ASN A 280 -20.41 15.77 6.10
C ASN A 280 -19.32 14.82 6.62
N VAL A 281 -19.18 14.69 7.95
CA VAL A 281 -18.14 13.88 8.58
C VAL A 281 -18.77 12.66 9.23
N VAL A 282 -18.16 11.50 9.02
CA VAL A 282 -18.51 10.26 9.69
C VAL A 282 -17.57 10.03 10.87
N LYS A 283 -18.13 9.67 12.02
CA LYS A 283 -17.40 9.39 13.27
C LYS A 283 -17.56 7.90 13.62
N ILE A 284 -16.47 7.24 14.01
CA ILE A 284 -16.53 5.87 14.52
C ILE A 284 -16.82 5.95 16.03
N VAL A 285 -17.96 5.46 16.48
CA VAL A 285 -18.40 5.54 17.89
C VAL A 285 -18.22 4.22 18.65
N GLY A 286 -17.93 3.14 17.92
CA GLY A 286 -17.60 1.84 18.51
C GLY A 286 -17.12 0.84 17.47
N ALA A 287 -16.54 -0.25 17.94
CA ALA A 287 -16.15 -1.38 17.11
C ALA A 287 -16.40 -2.68 17.88
N ASP A 288 -17.09 -3.62 17.24
CA ASP A 288 -17.30 -4.97 17.78
C ASP A 288 -16.43 -5.95 16.99
N THR A 289 -15.82 -6.93 17.67
CA THR A 289 -15.10 -8.02 17.00
C THR A 289 -16.08 -9.16 16.72
N ALA A 290 -16.30 -9.49 15.44
CA ALA A 290 -16.96 -10.74 15.09
C ALA A 290 -15.91 -11.86 15.22
N ARG A 291 -15.94 -12.62 16.32
CA ARG A 291 -14.93 -13.65 16.58
C ARG A 291 -15.24 -14.99 15.93
N ASP A 292 -14.21 -15.54 15.29
CA ASP A 292 -13.65 -16.83 15.71
C ASP A 292 -12.27 -16.57 16.35
N GLY A 293 -12.13 -16.83 17.66
CA GLY A 293 -10.83 -16.86 18.37
C GLY A 293 -10.32 -15.53 18.97
N PHE A 294 -10.17 -15.49 20.29
CA PHE A 294 -9.48 -14.43 21.05
C PHE A 294 -7.99 -14.80 21.07
N PHE A 295 -7.08 -13.98 20.52
CA PHE A 295 -5.66 -14.12 20.82
C PHE A 295 -5.33 -13.28 22.06
N LYS A 296 -4.73 -13.92 23.09
CA LYS A 296 -4.14 -13.21 24.24
C LYS A 296 -2.88 -12.48 23.75
N GLU A 297 -2.82 -11.19 24.06
CA GLU A 297 -1.74 -10.24 23.70
C GLU A 297 -0.32 -10.74 24.00
N THR A 298 -0.15 -11.66 24.94
CA THR A 298 1.17 -12.15 25.37
C THR A 298 1.82 -13.17 24.42
N HIS A 299 1.04 -13.82 23.54
CA HIS A 299 1.59 -14.74 22.53
C HIS A 299 1.84 -14.07 21.17
N ALA A 300 1.16 -12.96 20.89
CA ALA A 300 1.31 -12.20 19.66
C ALA A 300 2.74 -11.66 19.53
N GLN A 301 3.31 -11.06 20.57
CA GLN A 301 4.69 -10.57 20.52
C GLN A 301 5.75 -11.67 20.32
N LYS A 302 5.48 -12.91 20.75
CA LYS A 302 6.39 -14.05 20.56
C LYS A 302 6.24 -14.72 19.19
N LEU A 303 5.03 -14.74 18.62
CA LEU A 303 4.76 -15.24 17.26
C LEU A 303 5.06 -14.21 16.17
N LEU A 304 4.92 -12.91 16.46
CA LEU A 304 5.33 -11.79 15.60
C LEU A 304 6.86 -11.74 15.43
N SER A 305 7.63 -12.31 16.35
CA SER A 305 9.09 -12.42 16.24
C SER A 305 9.60 -13.76 15.68
N GLU A 306 8.77 -14.81 15.63
CA GLU A 306 9.23 -16.19 15.34
C GLU A 306 8.67 -16.80 14.04
N SER A 307 7.94 -16.06 13.19
CA SER A 307 7.67 -16.53 11.82
C SER A 307 8.77 -16.10 10.85
N VAL A 308 10.02 -16.38 11.20
CA VAL A 308 11.07 -16.37 10.19
C VAL A 308 10.75 -17.56 9.27
N SER A 309 10.62 -17.29 7.96
CA SER A 309 10.56 -18.29 6.89
C SER A 309 11.91 -19.02 6.73
N GLU A 310 12.48 -19.44 7.86
CA GLU A 310 13.89 -19.25 8.24
C GLU A 310 14.89 -20.06 7.43
N GLU A 311 14.40 -21.05 6.70
CA GLU A 311 15.23 -21.91 5.86
C GLU A 311 14.74 -21.95 4.40
N THR A 312 13.55 -21.41 4.11
CA THR A 312 12.89 -21.57 2.80
C THR A 312 13.12 -20.38 1.86
N LEU A 313 13.25 -19.14 2.36
CA LEU A 313 13.69 -17.98 1.55
C LEU A 313 15.22 -17.97 1.30
N LYS A 314 16.02 -18.65 2.14
CA LYS A 314 17.52 -18.67 2.10
C LYS A 314 18.16 -19.26 0.82
N GLY A 315 17.38 -19.65 -0.19
CA GLY A 315 17.90 -20.05 -1.51
C GLY A 315 16.96 -19.87 -2.71
N LEU A 316 15.72 -19.45 -2.50
CA LEU A 316 14.70 -19.30 -3.56
C LEU A 316 14.80 -17.97 -4.30
N MET A 317 15.27 -16.94 -3.61
CA MET A 317 15.32 -15.55 -4.07
C MET A 317 16.62 -15.20 -4.79
N LYS A 318 17.18 -16.12 -5.61
CA LYS A 318 18.33 -15.85 -6.50
C LYS A 318 17.94 -14.87 -7.63
N CYS A 319 17.61 -13.64 -7.27
CA CYS A 319 17.09 -12.58 -8.14
C CYS A 319 15.79 -12.96 -8.86
N LYS A 320 14.99 -13.84 -8.25
CA LYS A 320 13.66 -14.21 -8.72
C LYS A 320 12.62 -13.55 -7.82
N VAL A 321 11.49 -13.17 -8.42
CA VAL A 321 10.31 -12.71 -7.69
C VAL A 321 9.48 -13.93 -7.35
N VAL A 322 9.18 -14.14 -6.08
CA VAL A 322 8.33 -15.24 -5.65
C VAL A 322 6.88 -14.76 -5.61
N LEU A 323 6.01 -15.49 -6.30
CA LEU A 323 4.56 -15.28 -6.24
C LEU A 323 3.97 -16.43 -5.44
N GLU A 324 3.57 -16.16 -4.21
CA GLU A 324 2.88 -17.11 -3.35
C GLU A 324 1.38 -16.96 -3.54
N VAL A 325 0.74 -17.95 -4.17
CA VAL A 325 -0.71 -17.95 -4.40
C VAL A 325 -1.40 -18.71 -3.28
N HIS A 326 -2.29 -18.03 -2.55
CA HIS A 326 -3.11 -18.62 -1.49
C HIS A 326 -4.44 -19.15 -2.05
N HIS A 327 -5.02 -18.44 -3.01
CA HIS A 327 -6.31 -18.76 -3.64
C HIS A 327 -6.38 -18.19 -5.06
N GLY A 328 -7.14 -18.84 -5.95
CA GLY A 328 -7.33 -18.43 -7.34
C GLY A 328 -6.17 -18.82 -8.25
N LYS A 329 -6.15 -18.26 -9.47
CA LYS A 329 -5.14 -18.55 -10.50
C LYS A 329 -4.55 -17.25 -11.07
N ILE A 330 -3.25 -17.28 -11.32
CA ILE A 330 -2.51 -16.19 -11.99
C ILE A 330 -1.71 -16.83 -13.12
N ASN A 331 -1.86 -16.32 -14.34
CA ASN A 331 -1.22 -16.86 -15.54
C ASN A 331 -0.05 -15.97 -15.98
N LEU A 332 1.14 -16.20 -15.39
CA LEU A 332 2.35 -15.38 -15.60
C LEU A 332 3.28 -15.85 -16.73
#